data_AF-A0AA39J9N0-F1
#
_entry.id   AF-A0AA39J9N0-F1
#
_cell.length_a   1.000
_cell.length_b   1.000
_cell.length_c   1.000
_cell.angle_alpha   90.00
_cell.angle_beta   90.00
_cell.angle_gamma   90.00
#
_symmetry.space_group_name_H-M   'P 1'
#
loop_
_entity.id
_entity.type
_entity.pdbx_description
1 polymer ?
#
loop_
_entity_poly.entity_id
_entity_poly.type
_entity_poly.pdbx_seq_one_letter_code
_entity_poly.pdbx_strand_id
1 'polypeptide(L)'
;MTTKRKLLVLDLNGTLLFRPKHKKTRTCYPRPYLSSFTSYLFHPATRQWLDTMVWSSAQPKNVGWMVERAFGQHVNKLKLVWTRDQMGLSKVEYGRKTQTTKDLSRVWASLGGFDGKNTILLDDSPSKARMQPYNHICVEEYVHCARGVAEKGDDLVAKMSSLSLGMDDDDETLLAVIGILDRIKGEDDVAKWVKEGGLSSGQIAEVSQWYTNPDILRDWAKLGKQALDALPQAKPVAS
;
A
#
# COMPACT_ATOMS: atom_id res chain seq x y z
N MET A 1 -15.80 8.75 -23.35
CA MET A 1 -16.18 8.84 -21.93
C MET A 1 -14.94 9.22 -21.14
N THR A 2 -14.96 10.32 -20.39
CA THR A 2 -13.86 10.67 -19.49
C THR A 2 -13.86 9.68 -18.33
N THR A 3 -12.80 8.90 -18.17
CA THR A 3 -12.67 7.98 -17.03
C THR A 3 -12.61 8.80 -15.74
N LYS A 4 -13.47 8.47 -14.76
CA LYS A 4 -13.44 9.15 -13.44
C LYS A 4 -12.08 8.87 -12.79
N ARG A 5 -11.38 9.93 -12.38
CA ARG A 5 -10.11 9.83 -11.65
C ARG A 5 -10.30 9.01 -10.38
N LYS A 6 -9.30 8.20 -10.04
CA LYS A 6 -9.21 7.42 -8.80
C LYS A 6 -8.04 7.92 -7.96
N LEU A 7 -8.14 7.75 -6.65
CA LEU A 7 -7.09 8.09 -5.70
C LEU A 7 -6.65 6.85 -4.92
N LEU A 8 -5.35 6.61 -4.91
CA LEU A 8 -4.71 5.62 -4.05
C LEU A 8 -3.98 6.33 -2.90
N VAL A 9 -4.39 6.03 -1.67
CA VAL A 9 -3.75 6.48 -0.43
C VAL A 9 -2.88 5.34 0.08
N LEU A 10 -1.57 5.57 0.17
CA LEU A 10 -0.60 4.55 0.54
C LEU A 10 -0.16 4.70 2.00
N ASP A 11 -0.22 3.63 2.79
CA ASP A 11 0.65 3.52 3.95
C ASP A 11 2.11 3.28 3.56
N LEU A 12 3.03 3.39 4.52
CA LEU A 12 4.46 3.14 4.31
C LEU A 12 4.95 1.90 5.06
N ASN A 13 5.19 2.05 6.36
CA ASN A 13 5.85 1.04 7.16
C ASN A 13 4.90 -0.12 7.48
N GLY A 14 5.28 -1.34 7.12
CA GLY A 14 4.43 -2.53 7.23
C GLY A 14 3.63 -2.78 5.95
N THR A 15 3.62 -1.84 5.00
CA THR A 15 2.87 -1.99 3.74
C THR A 15 3.80 -2.00 2.52
N LEU A 16 4.58 -0.94 2.30
CA LEU A 16 5.50 -0.80 1.16
C LEU A 16 6.96 -1.09 1.52
N LEU A 17 7.30 -0.96 2.79
CA LEU A 17 8.65 -1.18 3.30
C LEU A 17 8.59 -1.54 4.78
N PHE A 18 9.68 -2.11 5.28
CA PHE A 18 9.91 -2.34 6.69
C PHE A 18 11.00 -1.41 7.21
N ARG A 19 10.69 -0.67 8.27
CA ARG A 19 11.66 0.14 9.03
C ARG A 19 11.84 -0.45 10.43
N PRO A 20 13.06 -0.94 10.78
CA PRO A 20 13.38 -1.37 12.14
C PRO A 20 13.22 -0.24 13.16
N LYS A 21 12.64 -0.54 14.33
CA LYS A 21 12.38 0.45 15.38
C LYS A 21 13.63 0.87 16.16
N HIS A 22 14.63 -0.01 16.30
CA HIS A 22 15.76 0.17 17.22
C HIS A 22 17.11 0.38 16.54
N LYS A 23 17.18 0.44 15.21
CA LYS A 23 18.42 0.76 14.50
C LYS A 23 18.60 2.27 14.42
N LYS A 24 19.76 2.78 14.85
CA LYS A 24 20.14 4.20 14.75
C LYS A 24 20.32 4.67 13.30
N THR A 25 20.46 3.74 12.37
CA THR A 25 20.62 4.01 10.94
C THR A 25 19.27 4.23 10.27
N ARG A 26 19.20 5.13 9.28
CA ARG A 26 18.04 5.31 8.38
C ARG A 26 17.93 4.13 7.40
N THR A 27 17.77 2.93 7.95
CA THR A 27 17.62 1.69 7.20
C THR A 27 16.14 1.40 7.03
N CYS A 28 15.72 1.13 5.79
CA CYS A 28 14.46 0.47 5.50
C CYS A 28 14.72 -0.61 4.46
N TYR A 29 13.85 -1.61 4.47
CA TYR A 29 13.87 -2.73 3.53
C TYR A 29 12.62 -2.58 2.65
N PRO A 30 12.77 -2.28 1.36
CA PRO A 30 11.64 -2.24 0.43
C PRO A 30 10.94 -3.59 0.41
N ARG A 31 9.60 -3.57 0.38
CA ARG A 31 8.84 -4.78 0.09
C ARG A 31 9.18 -5.28 -1.33
N PRO A 32 9.29 -6.59 -1.56
CA PRO A 32 9.49 -7.14 -2.90
C PRO A 32 8.52 -6.54 -3.93
N TYR A 33 9.02 -6.35 -5.15
CA TYR A 33 8.32 -5.69 -6.26
C TYR A 33 7.95 -4.20 -6.06
N LEU A 34 8.48 -3.49 -5.05
CA LEU A 34 8.22 -2.06 -4.88
C LEU A 34 8.63 -1.22 -6.11
N SER A 35 9.72 -1.58 -6.78
CA SER A 35 10.14 -0.92 -8.03
C SER A 35 9.12 -1.10 -9.16
N SER A 36 8.59 -2.32 -9.34
CA SER A 36 7.54 -2.61 -10.32
C SER A 36 6.24 -1.89 -9.97
N PHE A 37 5.85 -1.90 -8.69
CA PHE A 37 4.67 -1.20 -8.19
C PHE A 37 4.75 0.31 -8.44
N THR A 38 5.86 0.95 -8.09
CA THR A 38 6.05 2.39 -8.34
C THR A 38 6.11 2.70 -9.84
N SER A 39 6.75 1.85 -10.64
CA SER A 39 6.75 1.98 -12.10
C SER A 39 5.33 1.94 -12.66
N TYR A 40 4.49 1.00 -12.20
CA TYR A 40 3.07 0.95 -12.58
C TYR A 40 2.32 2.22 -12.19
N LEU A 41 2.39 2.64 -10.91
CA LEU A 41 1.67 3.81 -10.40
C LEU A 41 2.01 5.10 -11.16
N PHE A 42 3.28 5.28 -11.52
CA PHE A 42 3.77 6.51 -12.13
C PHE A 42 3.97 6.43 -13.64
N HIS A 43 3.60 5.32 -14.26
CA HIS A 43 3.55 5.18 -15.71
C HIS A 43 2.59 6.22 -16.30
N PRO A 44 2.91 6.88 -17.43
CA PRO A 44 2.03 7.89 -18.03
C PRO A 44 0.60 7.41 -18.27
N ALA A 45 0.42 6.16 -18.71
CA ALA A 45 -0.91 5.57 -18.94
C ALA A 45 -1.70 5.37 -17.63
N THR A 46 -1.04 4.93 -16.55
CA THR A 46 -1.70 4.75 -15.24
C THR A 46 -2.09 6.08 -14.64
N ARG A 47 -1.20 7.07 -14.73
CA ARG A 47 -1.44 8.43 -14.25
C ARG A 47 -2.55 9.18 -14.99
N GLN A 48 -3.09 8.66 -16.10
CA GLN A 48 -4.28 9.21 -16.76
C GLN A 48 -5.58 8.93 -16.00
N TRP A 49 -5.60 7.94 -15.10
CA TRP A 49 -6.78 7.59 -14.33
C TRP A 49 -6.52 7.48 -12.83
N LEU A 50 -5.28 7.20 -12.40
CA LEU A 50 -4.93 7.04 -10.99
C LEU A 50 -4.03 8.18 -10.50
N ASP A 51 -4.44 8.77 -9.38
CA ASP A 51 -3.64 9.65 -8.55
C ASP A 51 -3.15 8.91 -7.31
N THR A 52 -1.95 9.25 -6.83
CA THR A 52 -1.32 8.58 -5.69
C THR A 52 -0.92 9.60 -4.63
N MET A 53 -1.22 9.29 -3.36
CA MET A 53 -0.70 10.02 -2.20
C MET A 53 -0.19 9.07 -1.13
N VAL A 54 0.61 9.59 -0.21
CA VAL A 54 1.07 8.86 0.98
C VAL A 54 0.33 9.40 2.20
N TRP A 55 -0.08 8.51 3.10
CA TRP A 55 -0.53 8.87 4.45
C TRP A 55 0.08 7.91 5.46
N SER A 56 1.13 8.31 6.18
CA SER A 56 1.81 7.45 7.15
C SER A 56 1.45 7.81 8.60
N SER A 57 1.34 6.81 9.47
CA SER A 57 1.16 6.98 10.92
C SER A 57 2.43 7.43 11.66
N ALA A 58 3.56 7.46 10.96
CA ALA A 58 4.84 7.92 11.49
C ALA A 58 4.93 9.45 11.55
N GLN A 59 5.73 9.95 12.49
CA GLN A 59 6.02 11.38 12.61
C GLN A 59 6.78 11.93 11.38
N PRO A 60 6.65 13.23 11.05
CA PRO A 60 7.23 13.84 9.85
C PRO A 60 8.71 13.53 9.61
N LYS A 61 9.53 13.61 10.68
CA LYS A 61 10.97 13.33 10.63
C LYS A 61 11.34 11.95 10.10
N ASN A 62 10.42 10.99 10.20
CA ASN A 62 10.61 9.63 9.74
C ASN A 62 10.05 9.41 8.33
N VAL A 63 9.01 10.16 7.95
CA VAL A 63 8.30 9.93 6.68
C VAL A 63 9.13 10.37 5.49
N GLY A 64 9.79 11.54 5.57
CA GLY A 64 10.51 12.12 4.42
C GLY A 64 11.47 11.15 3.74
N TRP A 65 12.40 10.57 4.51
CA TRP A 65 13.38 9.64 3.95
C TRP A 65 12.78 8.28 3.56
N MET A 66 11.70 7.83 4.20
CA MET A 66 10.98 6.61 3.78
C MET A 66 10.29 6.82 2.43
N VAL A 67 9.72 8.00 2.20
CA VAL A 67 9.13 8.41 0.92
C VAL A 67 10.19 8.48 -0.17
N GLU A 68 11.34 9.11 0.10
CA GLU A 68 12.46 9.13 -0.84
C GLU A 68 12.94 7.72 -1.21
N ARG A 69 13.04 6.82 -0.22
CA ARG A 69 13.43 5.43 -0.45
C ARG A 69 12.41 4.64 -1.24
N ALA A 70 11.12 4.85 -0.99
CA ALA A 70 10.06 4.13 -1.66
C ALA A 70 9.84 4.62 -3.10
N PHE A 71 9.89 5.93 -3.33
CA PHE A 71 9.44 6.54 -4.59
C PHE A 71 10.55 7.16 -5.44
N GLY A 72 11.74 7.42 -4.88
CA GLY A 72 12.89 7.96 -5.61
C GLY A 72 12.54 9.17 -6.48
N GLN A 73 12.78 9.07 -7.79
CA GLN A 73 12.48 10.13 -8.76
C GLN A 73 10.97 10.44 -8.92
N HIS A 74 10.07 9.67 -8.30
CA HIS A 74 8.63 9.86 -8.39
C HIS A 74 8.02 10.60 -7.20
N VAL A 75 8.83 11.00 -6.21
CA VAL A 75 8.32 11.73 -5.02
C VAL A 75 7.52 12.98 -5.41
N ASN A 76 8.00 13.75 -6.39
CA ASN A 76 7.31 14.95 -6.88
C ASN A 76 6.02 14.67 -7.68
N LYS A 77 5.73 13.40 -7.98
CA LYS A 77 4.50 12.98 -8.68
C LYS A 77 3.37 12.61 -7.72
N LEU A 78 3.66 12.49 -6.41
CA LEU A 78 2.64 12.27 -5.38
C LEU A 78 1.77 13.53 -5.23
N LYS A 79 0.45 13.33 -5.10
CA LYS A 79 -0.50 14.44 -4.86
C LYS A 79 -0.24 15.11 -3.51
N LEU A 80 -0.04 14.30 -2.47
CA LEU A 80 0.20 14.73 -1.10
C LEU A 80 1.06 13.69 -0.37
N VAL A 81 1.75 14.15 0.66
CA VAL A 81 2.43 13.31 1.64
C VAL A 81 1.94 13.73 3.02
N TRP A 82 1.05 12.93 3.59
CA TRP A 82 0.54 13.11 4.94
C TRP A 82 1.26 12.22 5.94
N THR A 83 1.42 12.74 7.14
CA THR A 83 2.10 12.07 8.24
C THR A 83 1.18 12.05 9.46
N ARG A 84 1.71 11.66 10.63
CA ARG A 84 0.97 11.58 11.89
C ARG A 84 0.25 12.87 12.28
N ASP A 85 0.78 14.03 11.91
CA ASP A 85 0.20 15.34 12.17
C ASP A 85 -1.15 15.55 11.44
N GLN A 86 -1.32 14.95 10.27
CA GLN A 86 -2.60 14.90 9.58
C GLN A 86 -3.47 13.71 10.03
N MET A 87 -3.38 13.21 11.27
CA MET A 87 -4.30 12.17 11.78
C MET A 87 -5.40 12.69 12.72
N GLY A 88 -5.39 13.98 13.07
CA GLY A 88 -6.40 14.56 13.97
C GLY A 88 -6.20 14.15 15.43
N LEU A 89 -4.97 13.78 15.80
CA LEU A 89 -4.61 13.37 17.16
C LEU A 89 -4.52 14.59 18.09
N SER A 90 -4.93 14.43 19.35
CA SER A 90 -4.59 15.41 20.39
C SER A 90 -3.08 15.48 20.62
N LYS A 91 -2.61 16.55 21.28
CA LYS A 91 -1.19 16.69 21.65
C LYS A 91 -0.67 15.49 22.47
N VAL A 92 -1.53 14.91 23.32
CA VAL A 92 -1.18 13.78 24.17
C VAL A 92 -1.03 12.49 23.34
N GLU A 93 -1.98 12.22 22.45
CA GLU A 93 -1.95 11.03 21.57
C GLU A 93 -0.83 11.10 20.53
N TYR A 94 -0.49 12.31 20.08
CA TYR A 94 0.58 12.52 19.11
C TYR A 94 1.93 11.95 19.59
N GLY A 95 2.24 12.13 20.88
CA GLY A 95 3.50 11.70 21.50
C GLY A 95 3.54 10.24 21.96
N ARG A 96 2.42 9.51 21.91
CA ARG A 96 2.29 8.15 22.44
C ARG A 96 2.04 7.12 21.35
N LYS A 97 2.25 5.84 21.68
CA LYS A 97 1.81 4.72 20.85
C LYS A 97 0.29 4.60 20.96
N THR A 98 -0.42 5.38 20.15
CA THR A 98 -1.88 5.38 20.06
C THR A 98 -2.31 4.71 18.76
N GLN A 99 -3.37 3.92 18.80
CA GLN A 99 -4.03 3.41 17.62
C GLN A 99 -4.54 4.58 16.76
N THR A 100 -4.16 4.61 15.49
CA THR A 100 -4.50 5.70 14.57
C THR A 100 -5.56 5.28 13.58
N THR A 101 -6.37 6.23 13.12
CA THR A 101 -7.33 6.03 12.04
C THR A 101 -7.05 7.01 10.90
N LYS A 102 -7.14 6.50 9.66
CA LYS A 102 -6.99 7.26 8.42
C LYS A 102 -8.39 7.55 7.87
N ASP A 103 -9.04 8.54 8.46
CA ASP A 103 -10.35 8.99 8.00
C ASP A 103 -10.25 9.66 6.61
N LEU A 104 -10.66 8.93 5.57
CA LEU A 104 -10.58 9.37 4.18
C LEU A 104 -11.42 10.62 3.89
N SER A 105 -12.43 10.93 4.72
CA SER A 105 -13.21 12.17 4.56
C SER A 105 -12.33 13.42 4.61
N ARG A 106 -11.22 13.37 5.37
CA ARG A 106 -10.26 14.47 5.47
C ARG A 106 -9.46 14.63 4.19
N VAL A 107 -9.10 13.52 3.54
CA VAL A 107 -8.42 13.53 2.23
C VAL A 107 -9.35 14.13 1.18
N TRP A 108 -10.62 13.70 1.16
CA TRP A 108 -11.62 14.20 0.22
C TRP A 108 -11.86 15.70 0.37
N ALA A 109 -11.96 16.18 1.62
CA ALA A 109 -12.08 17.61 1.90
C ALA A 109 -10.84 18.41 1.45
N SER A 110 -9.64 17.82 1.51
CA SER A 110 -8.40 18.49 1.13
C SER A 110 -8.13 18.51 -0.38
N LEU A 111 -8.50 17.47 -1.12
CA LEU A 111 -8.17 17.33 -2.54
C LEU A 111 -9.31 17.72 -3.48
N GLY A 112 -10.57 17.56 -3.04
CA GLY A 112 -11.75 17.68 -3.89
C GLY A 112 -11.80 16.61 -4.99
N GLY A 113 -12.98 16.39 -5.59
CA GLY A 113 -13.14 15.44 -6.71
C GLY A 113 -12.96 13.95 -6.37
N PHE A 114 -12.69 13.63 -5.10
CA PHE A 114 -12.58 12.27 -4.58
C PHE A 114 -13.61 12.03 -3.49
N ASP A 115 -14.12 10.80 -3.44
CA ASP A 115 -15.11 10.31 -2.51
C ASP A 115 -14.92 8.79 -2.29
N GLY A 116 -15.85 8.16 -1.57
CA GLY A 116 -15.82 6.72 -1.34
C GLY A 116 -15.94 5.86 -2.61
N LYS A 117 -16.42 6.41 -3.72
CA LYS A 117 -16.59 5.64 -4.97
C LYS A 117 -15.30 5.53 -5.76
N ASN A 118 -14.33 6.41 -5.53
CA ASN A 118 -13.10 6.47 -6.32
C ASN A 118 -11.80 6.55 -5.50
N THR A 119 -11.86 6.31 -4.18
CA THR A 119 -10.67 6.32 -3.31
C THR A 119 -10.39 4.93 -2.74
N ILE A 120 -9.14 4.50 -2.72
CA ILE A 120 -8.69 3.30 -2.03
C ILE A 120 -7.53 3.64 -1.10
N LEU A 121 -7.56 3.09 0.11
CA LEU A 121 -6.47 3.03 1.07
C LEU A 121 -5.78 1.66 0.95
N LEU A 122 -4.47 1.65 0.74
CA LEU A 122 -3.63 0.45 0.86
C LEU A 122 -2.89 0.51 2.20
N ASP A 123 -3.17 -0.45 3.07
CA ASP A 123 -2.68 -0.45 4.44
C ASP A 123 -2.67 -1.86 5.04
N ASP A 124 -1.72 -2.17 5.92
CA ASP A 124 -1.61 -3.46 6.61
C ASP A 124 -2.58 -3.67 7.77
N SER A 125 -3.30 -2.63 8.21
CA SER A 125 -4.06 -2.64 9.44
C SER A 125 -5.54 -2.31 9.23
N PRO A 126 -6.48 -3.25 9.42
CA PRO A 126 -7.92 -2.99 9.28
C PRO A 126 -8.42 -1.81 10.12
N SER A 127 -7.84 -1.65 11.32
CA SER A 127 -8.24 -0.55 12.22
C SER A 127 -7.88 0.85 11.72
N LYS A 128 -6.90 0.98 10.80
CA LYS A 128 -6.58 2.27 10.18
C LYS A 128 -7.69 2.69 9.21
N ALA A 129 -8.43 1.75 8.63
CA ALA A 129 -9.53 2.00 7.69
C ALA A 129 -10.94 1.96 8.31
N ARG A 130 -11.07 1.82 9.64
CA ARG A 130 -12.35 1.57 10.33
C ARG A 130 -13.52 2.51 9.98
N MET A 131 -13.24 3.73 9.52
CA MET A 131 -14.27 4.72 9.13
C MET A 131 -14.78 4.51 7.69
N GLN A 132 -13.98 3.87 6.84
CA GLN A 132 -14.31 3.55 5.46
C GLN A 132 -13.78 2.14 5.11
N PRO A 133 -14.30 1.07 5.75
CA PRO A 133 -13.73 -0.28 5.65
C PRO A 133 -13.76 -0.85 4.23
N TYR A 134 -14.72 -0.42 3.41
CA TYR A 134 -14.82 -0.86 2.01
C TYR A 134 -13.95 -0.05 1.05
N ASN A 135 -13.28 1.00 1.52
CA ASN A 135 -12.28 1.73 0.76
C ASN A 135 -10.86 1.20 1.04
N HIS A 136 -10.73 -0.03 1.54
CA HIS A 136 -9.47 -0.58 2.03
C HIS A 136 -9.08 -1.82 1.24
N ILE A 137 -7.86 -1.82 0.72
CA ILE A 137 -7.15 -3.05 0.38
C ILE A 137 -6.23 -3.34 1.56
N CYS A 138 -6.65 -4.26 2.42
CA CYS A 138 -5.80 -4.74 3.50
C CYS A 138 -4.77 -5.71 2.93
N VAL A 139 -3.51 -5.59 3.35
CA VAL A 139 -2.45 -6.53 2.98
C VAL A 139 -1.81 -7.10 4.24
N GLU A 140 -1.11 -8.22 4.09
CA GLU A 140 -0.26 -8.73 5.16
C GLU A 140 0.82 -7.70 5.54
N GLU A 141 1.07 -7.55 6.85
CA GLU A 141 2.14 -6.69 7.35
C GLU A 141 3.49 -7.21 6.84
N TYR A 142 4.19 -6.36 6.09
CA TYR A 142 5.54 -6.65 5.64
C TYR A 142 6.53 -6.50 6.78
N VAL A 143 7.07 -7.63 7.21
CA VAL A 143 8.19 -7.76 8.15
C VAL A 143 9.42 -8.24 7.39
N HIS A 144 10.60 -7.73 7.75
CA HIS A 144 11.84 -8.18 7.12
C HIS A 144 12.56 -9.19 8.02
N CYS A 145 12.67 -10.43 7.55
CA CYS A 145 13.43 -11.49 8.20
C CYS A 145 14.90 -11.39 7.78
N ALA A 146 15.70 -10.60 8.50
CA ALA A 146 17.12 -10.49 8.22
C ALA A 146 17.82 -11.85 8.43
N ARG A 147 18.49 -12.38 7.39
CA ARG A 147 19.45 -13.47 7.53
C ARG A 147 20.61 -13.03 8.43
N GLY A 148 20.73 -13.67 9.59
CA GLY A 148 21.96 -13.70 10.38
C GLY A 148 22.35 -12.42 11.10
N VAL A 149 21.66 -12.06 12.18
CA VAL A 149 22.33 -11.58 13.40
C VAL A 149 21.53 -12.15 14.58
N ALA A 150 22.18 -12.99 15.39
CA ALA A 150 21.64 -13.39 16.67
C ALA A 150 21.65 -12.15 17.60
N GLU A 151 20.50 -11.49 17.75
CA GLU A 151 20.28 -10.61 18.89
C GLU A 151 19.37 -11.31 19.89
N LYS A 152 19.79 -11.26 21.15
CA LYS A 152 19.29 -12.05 22.28
C LYS A 152 17.80 -11.78 22.54
N GLY A 153 17.09 -12.84 22.92
CA GLY A 153 16.08 -12.76 23.97
C GLY A 153 14.66 -13.16 23.58
N ASP A 154 14.02 -12.46 22.64
CA ASP A 154 12.55 -12.54 22.50
C ASP A 154 12.07 -13.08 21.14
N ASP A 155 12.98 -13.40 20.21
CA ASP A 155 12.66 -13.61 18.78
C ASP A 155 12.54 -15.09 18.35
N LEU A 156 12.31 -16.00 19.29
CA LEU A 156 12.11 -17.43 19.01
C LEU A 156 10.77 -17.68 18.29
N VAL A 157 9.76 -16.85 18.53
CA VAL A 157 8.44 -16.95 17.87
C VAL A 157 8.54 -16.55 16.39
N ALA A 158 9.30 -15.49 16.07
CA ALA A 158 9.58 -15.10 14.69
C ALA A 158 10.40 -16.19 13.96
N LYS A 159 11.37 -16.81 14.65
CA LYS A 159 12.14 -17.94 14.10
C LYS A 159 11.28 -19.16 13.76
N MET A 160 10.36 -19.56 14.64
CA MET A 160 9.48 -20.71 14.39
C MET A 160 8.50 -20.47 13.24
N SER A 161 7.98 -19.24 13.11
CA SER A 161 7.14 -18.85 11.97
C SER A 161 7.93 -18.76 10.64
N SER A 162 9.22 -18.41 10.70
CA SER A 162 10.07 -18.21 9.52
C SER A 162 10.66 -19.51 8.93
N LEU A 163 10.67 -20.61 9.68
CA LEU A 163 11.00 -21.93 9.12
C LEU A 163 9.86 -22.49 8.27
N SER A 164 8.65 -21.93 8.40
CA SER A 164 7.44 -22.32 7.67
C SER A 164 6.94 -21.28 6.65
N LEU A 165 7.57 -20.10 6.53
CA LEU A 165 7.18 -19.07 5.57
C LEU A 165 8.37 -18.74 4.66
N GLY A 166 8.10 -18.78 3.35
CA GLY A 166 9.06 -18.61 2.27
C GLY A 166 9.96 -17.39 2.40
N MET A 167 11.10 -17.48 1.73
CA MET A 167 12.09 -16.41 1.64
C MET A 167 11.40 -15.12 1.11
N ASP A 168 11.92 -13.94 1.45
CA ASP A 168 11.39 -12.64 0.96
C ASP A 168 11.13 -12.64 -0.58
N ASP A 169 11.79 -13.51 -1.36
CA ASP A 169 11.55 -13.68 -2.81
C ASP A 169 10.14 -14.17 -3.20
N ASP A 170 9.35 -14.73 -2.27
CA ASP A 170 7.99 -15.24 -2.53
C ASP A 170 6.88 -14.21 -2.24
N ASP A 171 7.18 -13.02 -1.70
CA ASP A 171 6.17 -12.00 -1.42
C ASP A 171 5.71 -11.29 -2.71
N GLU A 172 4.65 -11.83 -3.34
CA GLU A 172 4.04 -11.26 -4.53
C GLU A 172 2.95 -10.21 -4.23
N THR A 173 2.84 -9.74 -2.99
CA THR A 173 1.71 -8.88 -2.57
C THR A 173 1.60 -7.60 -3.38
N LEU A 174 2.72 -6.92 -3.67
CA LEU A 174 2.66 -5.70 -4.47
C LEU A 174 2.30 -5.97 -5.93
N LEU A 175 2.61 -7.16 -6.48
CA LEU A 175 2.09 -7.57 -7.79
C LEU A 175 0.59 -7.81 -7.71
N ALA A 176 0.11 -8.49 -6.67
CA ALA A 176 -1.31 -8.70 -6.47
C ALA A 176 -2.09 -7.39 -6.38
N VAL A 177 -1.56 -6.40 -5.66
CA VAL A 177 -2.14 -5.06 -5.59
C VAL A 177 -2.18 -4.40 -6.98
N ILE A 178 -1.18 -4.56 -7.85
CA ILE A 178 -1.26 -4.06 -9.24
C ILE A 178 -2.45 -4.68 -9.98
N GLY A 179 -2.64 -6.00 -9.86
CA GLY A 179 -3.76 -6.69 -10.49
C GLY A 179 -5.12 -6.16 -10.01
N ILE A 180 -5.26 -5.93 -8.70
CA ILE A 180 -6.47 -5.34 -8.10
C ILE A 180 -6.67 -3.91 -8.62
N LEU A 181 -5.62 -3.09 -8.65
CA LEU A 181 -5.69 -1.71 -9.14
C LEU A 181 -6.12 -1.66 -10.61
N ASP A 182 -5.56 -2.53 -11.45
CA ASP A 182 -5.92 -2.60 -12.87
C ASP A 182 -7.38 -3.02 -13.06
N ARG A 183 -7.88 -3.94 -12.22
CA ARG A 183 -9.30 -4.31 -12.21
C ARG A 183 -10.21 -3.15 -11.81
N ILE A 184 -9.92 -2.48 -10.69
CA ILE A 184 -10.80 -1.40 -10.19
C ILE A 184 -10.78 -0.16 -11.09
N LYS A 185 -9.84 -0.05 -12.04
CA LYS A 185 -9.79 1.01 -13.05
C LYS A 185 -11.13 1.20 -13.78
N GLY A 186 -11.82 0.09 -14.08
CA GLY A 186 -13.11 0.08 -14.78
C GLY A 186 -14.35 0.22 -13.88
N GLU A 187 -14.19 0.21 -12.56
CA GLU A 187 -15.32 0.19 -11.62
C GLU A 187 -15.81 1.62 -11.30
N ASP A 188 -17.12 1.87 -11.35
CA ASP A 188 -17.67 3.20 -11.03
C ASP A 188 -17.70 3.50 -9.52
N ASP A 189 -17.79 2.44 -8.70
CA ASP A 189 -17.86 2.49 -7.24
C ASP A 189 -16.97 1.41 -6.62
N VAL A 190 -15.74 1.81 -6.29
CA VAL A 190 -14.74 0.88 -5.73
C VAL A 190 -15.13 0.36 -4.36
N ALA A 191 -15.82 1.16 -3.54
CA ALA A 191 -16.26 0.72 -2.22
C ALA A 191 -17.34 -0.34 -2.33
N LYS A 192 -18.30 -0.15 -3.24
CA LYS A 192 -19.29 -1.18 -3.53
C LYS A 192 -18.62 -2.46 -4.03
N TRP A 193 -17.68 -2.35 -4.97
CA TRP A 193 -16.95 -3.50 -5.52
C TRP A 193 -16.22 -4.31 -4.43
N VAL A 194 -15.52 -3.64 -3.51
CA VAL A 194 -14.85 -4.30 -2.36
C VAL A 194 -15.89 -4.96 -1.46
N LYS A 195 -16.98 -4.25 -1.12
CA LYS A 195 -18.06 -4.76 -0.26
C LYS A 195 -18.71 -6.03 -0.81
N GLU A 196 -18.84 -6.14 -2.13
CA GLU A 196 -19.45 -7.28 -2.83
C GLU A 196 -18.47 -8.45 -3.04
N GLY A 197 -17.28 -8.41 -2.43
CA GLY A 197 -16.31 -9.50 -2.48
C GLY A 197 -15.32 -9.41 -3.65
N GLY A 198 -15.15 -8.22 -4.24
CA GLY A 198 -14.26 -8.01 -5.38
C GLY A 198 -12.83 -8.48 -5.15
N LEU A 199 -12.32 -8.40 -3.92
CA LEU A 199 -10.96 -8.84 -3.56
C LEU A 199 -10.77 -10.35 -3.57
N SER A 200 -11.85 -11.14 -3.56
CA SER A 200 -11.75 -12.59 -3.41
C SER A 200 -11.40 -13.33 -4.71
N SER A 201 -11.14 -12.62 -5.82
CA SER A 201 -10.81 -13.21 -7.13
C SER A 201 -11.83 -14.28 -7.59
N GLY A 202 -13.12 -14.09 -7.25
CA GLY A 202 -14.20 -15.05 -7.56
C GLY A 202 -14.28 -16.26 -6.61
N GLN A 203 -13.44 -16.31 -5.57
CA GLN A 203 -13.46 -17.33 -4.52
C GLN A 203 -14.19 -16.82 -3.26
N ILE A 204 -14.44 -17.71 -2.29
CA ILE A 204 -14.98 -17.32 -0.97
C ILE A 204 -13.80 -16.95 -0.06
N ALA A 205 -13.71 -15.67 0.33
CA ALA A 205 -12.74 -15.20 1.30
C ALA A 205 -13.28 -14.00 2.10
N GLU A 206 -12.77 -13.82 3.30
CA GLU A 206 -13.02 -12.59 4.06
C GLU A 206 -12.28 -11.43 3.37
N VAL A 207 -13.03 -10.37 3.06
CA VAL A 207 -12.51 -9.20 2.31
C VAL A 207 -11.28 -8.57 2.98
N SER A 208 -11.23 -8.52 4.31
CA SER A 208 -10.11 -7.99 5.09
C SER A 208 -8.86 -8.87 5.07
N GLN A 209 -8.97 -10.12 4.59
CA GLN A 209 -7.92 -11.13 4.71
C GLN A 209 -7.73 -11.93 3.41
N TRP A 210 -8.11 -11.37 2.26
CA TRP A 210 -8.00 -12.02 0.94
C TRP A 210 -6.59 -12.59 0.67
N TYR A 211 -5.56 -11.92 1.19
CA TYR A 211 -4.15 -12.31 1.05
C TYR A 211 -3.77 -13.59 1.82
N THR A 212 -4.59 -14.06 2.77
CA THR A 212 -4.33 -15.29 3.52
C THR A 212 -4.63 -16.54 2.70
N ASN A 213 -5.41 -16.42 1.63
CA ASN A 213 -5.60 -17.49 0.66
C ASN A 213 -4.53 -17.37 -0.45
N PRO A 214 -3.58 -18.32 -0.53
CA PRO A 214 -2.47 -18.24 -1.47
C PRO A 214 -2.91 -18.31 -2.95
N ASP A 215 -4.05 -18.93 -3.25
CA ASP A 215 -4.55 -19.00 -4.63
C ASP A 215 -5.13 -17.65 -5.05
N ILE A 216 -5.86 -16.96 -4.17
CA ILE A 216 -6.35 -15.59 -4.42
C ILE A 216 -5.17 -14.63 -4.61
N LEU A 217 -4.15 -14.72 -3.75
CA LEU A 217 -2.95 -13.90 -3.87
C LEU A 217 -2.23 -14.15 -5.22
N ARG A 218 -2.04 -15.42 -5.59
CA ARG A 218 -1.37 -15.82 -6.83
C ARG A 218 -2.15 -15.39 -8.06
N ASP A 219 -3.48 -15.51 -8.04
CA ASP A 219 -4.34 -15.07 -9.14
C ASP A 219 -4.22 -13.56 -9.37
N TRP A 220 -4.29 -12.76 -8.29
CA TRP A 220 -4.07 -11.32 -8.39
C TRP A 220 -2.66 -10.97 -8.84
N ALA A 221 -1.63 -11.67 -8.34
CA ALA A 221 -0.25 -11.44 -8.73
C ALA A 221 -0.03 -11.73 -10.21
N LYS A 222 -0.63 -12.81 -10.74
CA LYS A 222 -0.65 -13.13 -12.17
C LYS A 222 -1.29 -12.00 -12.99
N LEU A 223 -2.45 -11.49 -12.56
CA LEU A 223 -3.10 -10.35 -13.22
C LEU A 223 -2.25 -9.08 -13.14
N GLY A 224 -1.53 -8.87 -12.03
CA GLY A 224 -0.61 -7.75 -11.87
C GLY A 224 0.58 -7.79 -12.83
N LYS A 225 1.17 -8.98 -13.04
CA LYS A 225 2.22 -9.19 -14.05
C LYS A 225 1.68 -8.88 -15.45
N GLN A 226 0.49 -9.37 -15.79
CA GLN A 226 -0.18 -9.07 -17.07
C GLN A 226 -0.46 -7.58 -17.26
N ALA A 227 -0.90 -6.88 -16.21
CA ALA A 227 -1.14 -5.44 -16.25
C ALA A 227 0.15 -4.64 -16.47
N LEU A 228 1.28 -5.07 -15.88
CA LEU A 228 2.60 -4.50 -16.15
C LEU A 228 3.01 -4.71 -17.61
N ASP A 229 2.87 -5.93 -18.13
CA ASP A 229 3.23 -6.27 -19.51
C ASP A 229 2.36 -5.54 -20.55
N ALA A 230 1.11 -5.22 -20.19
CA ALA A 230 0.17 -4.49 -21.03
C ALA A 230 0.39 -2.96 -21.03
N LEU A 231 1.29 -2.42 -20.19
CA LEU A 231 1.58 -0.99 -20.21
C LEU A 231 2.20 -0.58 -21.56
N PRO A 232 1.66 0.46 -22.22
CA PRO A 232 2.25 0.93 -23.47
C PRO A 232 3.69 1.38 -23.25
N GLN A 233 4.59 1.03 -24.17
CA GLN A 233 5.96 1.53 -24.13
C GLN A 233 5.96 3.06 -24.06
N ALA A 234 6.70 3.62 -23.11
CA ALA A 234 6.83 5.06 -22.98
C ALA A 234 7.38 5.61 -24.29
N LYS A 235 6.63 6.50 -24.95
CA LYS A 235 7.14 7.18 -26.14
C LYS A 235 8.45 7.88 -25.76
N PRO A 236 9.54 7.72 -26.54
CA PRO A 236 10.76 8.45 -26.28
C PRO A 236 10.43 9.94 -26.28
N VAL A 237 10.92 10.64 -25.26
CA VAL A 237 10.81 12.10 -25.19
C VAL A 237 11.59 12.62 -26.39
N ALA A 238 10.90 13.32 -27.31
CA ALA A 238 11.56 13.97 -28.42
C ALA A 238 12.62 14.93 -27.84
N SER A 239 13.88 14.67 -28.21
CA SER A 239 15.06 15.48 -27.89
C SER A 239 14.95 16.88 -28.45
#